data_AF-A0A523UJC1-F1
#
_entry.id   AF-A0A523UJC1-F1
#
_cell.length_a   1.000
_cell.length_b   1.000
_cell.length_c   1.000
_cell.angle_alpha   90.00
_cell.angle_beta   90.00
_cell.angle_gamma   90.00
#
_symmetry.space_group_name_H-M   'P 1'
#
loop_
_entity.id
_entity.type
_entity.pdbx_description
1 polymer ?
#
loop_
_entity_poly.entity_id
_entity_poly.type
_entity_poly.pdbx_seq_one_letter_code
_entity_poly.pdbx_strand_id
1 'polypeptide(L)' 'MRHRIAGRKLGRPTGHRWALYRNQVTDLLNHERIVTTEAKAKEVRSLAEKMITLGKEG' A
#
# COMPACT_ATOMS: atom_id res chain seq x y z
N MET A 1 10.93 -14.90 17.28
CA MET A 1 10.49 -13.49 17.06
C MET A 1 10.81 -13.06 15.62
N ARG A 2 10.07 -12.11 15.03
CA ARG A 2 10.41 -11.54 13.70
C ARG A 2 11.42 -10.40 13.89
N HIS A 3 12.72 -10.68 13.82
CA HIS A 3 13.77 -9.65 13.95
C HIS A 3 13.99 -8.92 12.62
N ARG A 4 13.92 -7.59 12.63
CA ARG A 4 14.20 -6.69 11.47
C ARG A 4 13.39 -6.99 10.20
N ILE A 5 12.18 -7.55 10.32
CA ILE A 5 11.33 -7.82 9.16
C ILE A 5 10.34 -6.68 8.97
N ALA A 6 10.47 -5.95 7.86
CA ALA A 6 9.52 -4.94 7.44
C ALA A 6 8.22 -5.56 6.89
N GLY A 7 7.12 -4.81 6.99
CA GLY A 7 5.85 -5.13 6.38
C GLY A 7 4.94 -6.09 7.18
N ARG A 8 3.63 -5.85 7.04
CA ARG A 8 2.57 -6.61 7.70
C ARG A 8 2.06 -7.74 6.79
N LYS A 9 1.72 -8.89 7.38
CA LYS A 9 1.11 -10.02 6.63
C LYS A 9 -0.36 -9.78 6.28
N LEU A 10 -1.06 -8.94 7.05
CA LEU A 10 -2.49 -8.62 6.88
C LEU A 10 -3.41 -9.85 6.76
N GLY A 11 -3.01 -10.98 7.33
CA GLY A 11 -3.72 -12.26 7.25
C GLY A 11 -3.88 -12.80 5.82
N ARG A 12 -3.03 -12.37 4.86
CA ARG A 12 -3.17 -12.71 3.43
C ARG A 12 -1.90 -13.34 2.86
N PRO A 13 -2.02 -14.30 1.92
CA PRO A 13 -0.88 -14.77 1.13
C PRO A 13 -0.32 -13.63 0.28
N THR A 14 0.93 -13.77 -0.16
CA THR A 14 1.67 -12.69 -0.84
C THR A 14 0.96 -12.17 -2.08
N GLY A 15 0.40 -13.04 -2.93
CA GLY A 15 -0.33 -12.63 -4.14
C GLY A 15 -1.54 -11.73 -3.84
N HIS A 16 -2.42 -12.17 -2.94
CA HIS A 16 -3.59 -11.38 -2.53
C HIS A 16 -3.16 -10.07 -1.86
N ARG A 17 -2.12 -10.10 -1.01
CA ARG A 17 -1.62 -8.89 -0.35
C ARG A 17 -1.13 -7.84 -1.36
N TRP A 18 -0.43 -8.26 -2.41
CA TRP A 18 -0.03 -7.35 -3.49
C TRP A 18 -1.21 -6.80 -4.29
N ALA A 19 -2.21 -7.63 -4.61
CA ALA A 19 -3.43 -7.18 -5.28
C ALA A 19 -4.17 -6.13 -4.43
N LEU A 20 -4.31 -6.36 -3.13
CA LEU A 20 -4.91 -5.40 -2.20
C LEU A 20 -4.16 -4.05 -2.21
N TYR A 21 -2.83 -4.07 -2.17
CA TYR A 21 -2.03 -2.84 -2.17
C TYR A 21 -2.19 -2.05 -3.46
N ARG A 22 -2.18 -2.73 -4.62
CA ARG A 22 -2.38 -2.08 -5.93
C ARG A 22 -3.75 -1.42 -6.00
N ASN A 23 -4.81 -2.15 -5.63
CA ASN A 23 -6.17 -1.62 -5.64
C ASN A 23 -6.29 -0.40 -4.74
N GLN A 24 -5.75 -0.45 -3.50
CA GLN A 24 -5.82 0.70 -2.59
C GLN A 24 -5.03 1.91 -3.06
N VAL A 25 -3.88 1.72 -3.72
CA VAL A 25 -3.14 2.83 -4.33
C VAL A 25 -3.93 3.43 -5.48
N THR A 26 -4.49 2.59 -6.37
CA THR A 26 -5.33 3.05 -7.49
C THR A 26 -6.55 3.81 -6.98
N ASP A 27 -7.26 3.28 -5.99
CA ASP A 27 -8.43 3.94 -5.41
C ASP A 27 -8.06 5.28 -4.77
N LEU A 28 -6.91 5.35 -4.07
CA LEU A 28 -6.42 6.58 -3.46
C LEU A 28 -6.07 7.64 -4.52
N LEU A 29 -5.42 7.26 -5.62
CA LEU A 29 -5.08 8.18 -6.70
C LEU A 29 -6.32 8.67 -7.46
N ASN A 30 -7.32 7.80 -7.65
CA ASN A 30 -8.55 8.14 -8.37
C ASN A 30 -9.51 9.03 -7.57
N HIS A 31 -9.58 8.85 -6.26
CA HIS A 31 -10.58 9.52 -5.41
C HIS A 31 -9.97 10.52 -4.43
N GLU A 32 -8.65 10.72 -4.47
CA GLU A 32 -7.84 11.60 -3.60
C GLU A 32 -7.87 11.27 -2.08
N ARG A 33 -8.87 10.50 -1.63
CA ARG A 33 -9.05 10.06 -0.26
C ARG A 33 -9.78 8.73 -0.21
N ILE A 34 -9.31 7.81 0.62
CA ILE A 34 -9.99 6.55 0.93
C ILE A 34 -10.08 6.33 2.44
N VAL A 35 -11.09 5.59 2.88
CA VAL A 35 -11.23 5.12 4.27
C VAL A 35 -10.84 3.64 4.33
N THR A 36 -9.87 3.30 5.18
CA THR A 36 -9.38 1.93 5.33
C THR A 36 -8.87 1.69 6.76
N THR A 37 -8.44 0.46 7.06
CA THR A 37 -7.88 0.18 8.39
C THR A 37 -6.49 0.78 8.54
N GLU A 38 -6.14 1.22 9.74
CA GLU A 38 -4.84 1.85 10.02
C GLU A 38 -3.66 0.99 9.57
N ALA A 39 -3.73 -0.32 9.80
CA ALA A 39 -2.72 -1.28 9.38
C ALA A 39 -2.53 -1.33 7.85
N LYS A 40 -3.61 -1.20 7.06
CA LYS A 40 -3.54 -1.17 5.60
C LYS A 40 -3.00 0.17 5.11
N ALA A 41 -3.49 1.28 5.67
CA ALA A 41 -3.05 2.64 5.33
C ALA A 41 -1.53 2.80 5.53
N LYS A 42 -0.98 2.30 6.65
CA LYS A 42 0.46 2.35 6.94
C LYS A 42 1.31 1.56 5.95
N GLU A 43 0.80 0.48 5.36
CA GLU A 43 1.51 -0.30 4.34
C GLU A 43 1.44 0.38 2.97
N VAL A 44 0.26 0.89 2.61
CA VAL A 44 0.00 1.54 1.31
C VAL A 44 0.74 2.87 1.16
N ARG A 45 0.95 3.62 2.25
CA ARG A 45 1.61 4.93 2.24
C ARG A 45 2.90 4.94 1.42
N SER A 46 3.83 4.04 1.72
CA SER A 46 5.12 3.99 1.02
C SER A 46 5.00 3.64 -0.47
N LEU A 47 3.97 2.89 -0.86
CA LEU A 47 3.74 2.53 -2.25
C LEU A 47 3.11 3.70 -3.00
N ALA A 48 2.16 4.41 -2.39
CA ALA A 48 1.54 5.60 -2.94
C ALA A 48 2.57 6.71 -3.21
N GLU A 49 3.45 7.01 -2.24
CA GLU A 49 4.52 8.00 -2.40
C GLU A 49 5.44 7.66 -3.58
N LYS A 50 5.82 6.37 -3.72
CA LYS A 50 6.64 5.92 -4.86
C LYS A 50 5.94 6.14 -6.20
N MET A 51 4.64 5.87 -6.27
CA MET A 51 3.86 6.13 -7.49
C MET A 51 3.79 7.61 -7.83
N ILE A 52 3.65 8.48 -6.81
CA ILE A 52 3.68 9.94 -6.99
C ILE A 52 5.05 10.40 -7.48
N THR A 53 6.14 9.91 -6.89
CA THR A 53 7.51 10.24 -7.34
C THR A 53 7.73 9.82 -8.79
N LEU A 54 7.37 8.58 -9.16
CA LEU A 54 7.47 8.11 -10.54
C LEU A 54 6.65 8.98 -11.51
N GLY A 55 5.43 9.37 -11.11
CA GLY A 55 4.60 10.28 -11.90
C GLY A 55 5.11 11.72 -12.01
N LYS A 56 6.07 12.13 -11.17
CA LYS A 56 6.77 13.42 -11.27
C LYS A 56 8.04 13.35 -12.12
N GLU A 57 8.68 12.18 -12.18
CA GLU A 57 9.89 11.93 -12.97
C GLU A 57 9.57 11.75 -14.46
N GLY A 58 8.32 11.41 -14.80
CA GLY A 58 7.79 11.29 -16.16
C GLY A 58 7.22 12.58 -16.71
#